data_AF-A0A4R6FDN6-F1
#
_entry.id   AF-A0A4R6FDN6-F1
#
_cell.length_a   1.000
_cell.length_b   1.000
_cell.length_c   1.000
_cell.angle_alpha   90.00
_cell.angle_beta   90.00
_cell.angle_gamma   90.00
#
_symmetry.space_group_name_H-M   'P 1'
#
loop_
_entity.id
_entity.type
_entity.pdbx_description
1 polymer ?
#
loop_
_entity_poly.entity_id
_entity_poly.type
_entity_poly.pdbx_seq_one_letter_code
_entity_poly.pdbx_strand_id
1 'polypeptide(L)'
;MMKRSVGMTNAFGKRFRLIKVGTITLIWIAAILAETEIHAQTNTGEETTLKKTLVIASHPYPDKSVINKALWQTVQELDGVVYRNLESLYGNDINGIDVEAERKAYDGIDRVVYMYPIHWFNLTPMLKAYFNQVWYQWAPKTLEGKEMLVVVTAGADEKAYSHEGRIGSTMEEILTPMKVCSKYVGMEYLEPLTFLGVGDADEATIHSYQDQLAERLKKAD
;
A
#
# COMPACT_ATOMS: atom_id res chain seq x y z
N MET A 1 27.54 -27.35 79.79
CA MET A 1 28.95 -27.50 80.22
C MET A 1 29.68 -27.99 78.98
N MET A 2 30.61 -27.31 78.32
CA MET A 2 31.67 -26.42 78.78
C MET A 2 32.28 -25.72 77.54
N LYS A 3 32.56 -24.42 77.67
CA LYS A 3 33.79 -23.68 77.28
C LYS A 3 34.30 -23.77 75.81
N ARG A 4 34.46 -22.63 75.11
CA ARG A 4 35.65 -21.72 75.10
C ARG A 4 36.93 -22.49 74.72
N SER A 5 37.89 -22.03 73.94
CA SER A 5 38.17 -20.83 73.13
C SER A 5 39.62 -21.02 72.64
N VAL A 6 40.05 -20.36 71.54
CA VAL A 6 41.46 -19.94 71.26
C VAL A 6 42.47 -21.10 71.09
N GLY A 7 43.27 -21.24 70.04
CA GLY A 7 43.95 -20.28 69.16
C GLY A 7 45.44 -20.62 69.22
N MET A 8 46.13 -20.76 68.09
CA MET A 8 47.60 -20.63 68.06
C MET A 8 48.12 -20.32 66.65
N THR A 9 49.09 -19.42 66.67
CA THR A 9 49.67 -18.57 65.64
C THR A 9 50.92 -19.17 64.98
N ASN A 10 51.32 -18.52 63.87
CA ASN A 10 52.67 -18.32 63.30
C ASN A 10 52.86 -18.99 61.93
N ALA A 11 53.48 -18.38 60.91
CA ALA A 11 54.08 -17.06 60.74
C ALA A 11 54.43 -16.88 59.23
N PHE A 12 55.01 -15.71 58.90
CA PHE A 12 55.67 -15.34 57.64
C PHE A 12 54.73 -15.08 56.44
N GLY A 13 54.67 -13.92 55.81
CA GLY A 13 55.60 -12.79 55.79
C GLY A 13 55.81 -12.39 54.34
N LYS A 14 55.12 -11.34 53.88
CA LYS A 14 55.65 -10.23 53.06
C LYS A 14 54.51 -9.29 52.67
N ARG A 15 54.66 -8.04 53.12
CA ARG A 15 53.83 -6.87 52.81
C ARG A 15 54.43 -6.10 51.62
N PHE A 16 53.59 -5.21 51.09
CA PHE A 16 53.76 -4.15 50.08
C PHE A 16 53.35 -4.58 48.66
N ARG A 17 52.46 -3.85 47.96
CA ARG A 17 52.21 -2.40 48.01
C ARG A 17 50.81 -2.04 47.49
N LEU A 18 50.16 -1.10 48.19
CA LEU A 18 48.91 -0.44 47.80
C LEU A 18 49.20 0.56 46.67
N ILE A 19 48.45 0.52 45.57
CA ILE A 19 48.37 1.62 44.59
C ILE A 19 46.98 2.23 44.72
N LYS A 20 46.92 3.51 45.12
CA LYS A 20 45.72 4.34 45.00
C LYS A 20 45.47 4.59 43.51
N VAL A 21 44.35 4.13 42.97
CA VAL A 21 43.81 4.63 41.70
C VAL A 21 42.57 5.44 42.05
N GLY A 22 42.70 6.76 41.96
CA GLY A 22 41.59 7.70 42.06
C GLY A 22 40.80 7.75 40.75
N THR A 23 39.49 7.94 40.89
CA THR A 23 38.64 8.70 39.96
C THR A 23 38.81 8.39 38.47
N ILE A 24 38.54 7.14 38.04
CA ILE A 24 38.31 6.81 36.61
C ILE A 24 36.98 6.06 36.40
N THR A 25 36.20 5.80 37.44
CA THR A 25 34.98 4.96 37.31
C THR A 25 33.68 5.75 37.08
N LEU A 26 33.69 7.08 37.07
CA LEU A 26 32.47 7.88 36.87
C LEU A 26 32.28 8.39 35.43
N ILE A 27 33.33 8.41 34.60
CA ILE A 27 33.22 8.93 33.22
C ILE A 27 32.66 7.86 32.26
N TRP A 28 32.89 6.58 32.53
CA TRP A 28 32.39 5.49 31.67
C TRP A 28 30.87 5.28 31.77
N ILE A 29 30.24 5.57 32.92
CA ILE A 29 28.79 5.42 33.07
C ILE A 29 28.04 6.56 32.35
N ALA A 30 28.60 7.78 32.36
CA ALA A 30 27.99 8.91 31.65
C ALA A 30 28.08 8.79 30.12
N ALA A 31 29.17 8.23 29.58
CA ALA A 31 29.32 8.00 28.13
C ALA A 31 28.36 6.92 27.62
N ILE A 32 28.14 5.84 28.38
CA ILE A 32 27.20 4.77 28.02
C ILE A 32 25.74 5.25 28.11
N LEU A 33 25.44 6.18 29.04
CA LEU A 33 24.11 6.81 29.12
C LEU A 33 23.88 7.86 28.01
N ALA A 34 24.91 8.61 27.61
CA ALA A 34 24.83 9.54 26.50
C ALA A 34 24.73 8.84 25.14
N GLU A 35 25.40 7.70 24.93
CA GLU A 35 25.25 6.90 23.71
C GLU A 35 23.87 6.23 23.62
N THR A 36 23.28 5.85 24.75
CA THR A 36 21.90 5.33 24.76
C THR A 36 20.84 6.42 24.54
N GLU A 37 21.09 7.67 24.97
CA GLU A 37 20.24 8.81 24.62
C GLU A 37 20.43 9.29 23.17
N ILE A 38 21.66 9.27 22.63
CA ILE A 38 21.95 9.61 21.23
C ILE A 38 21.42 8.53 20.27
N HIS A 39 21.32 7.26 20.70
CA HIS A 39 20.65 6.20 19.94
C HIS A 39 19.13 6.09 20.17
N ALA A 40 18.55 6.87 21.09
CA ALA A 40 17.11 6.93 21.30
C ALA A 40 16.40 8.03 20.49
N GLN A 41 17.13 8.78 19.67
CA GLN A 41 16.58 9.82 18.79
C GLN A 41 17.04 9.62 17.35
N THR A 42 16.42 8.68 16.64
CA THR A 42 16.21 8.67 15.17
C THR A 42 15.47 7.39 14.81
N ASN A 43 14.23 7.30 15.29
CA ASN A 43 13.20 6.50 14.61
C ASN A 43 11.85 7.10 15.02
N THR A 44 11.65 8.37 14.66
CA THR A 44 10.30 8.76 14.24
C THR A 44 10.08 8.04 12.93
N GLY A 45 9.70 6.75 13.01
CA GLY A 45 9.02 6.12 11.90
C GLY A 45 7.91 7.09 11.51
N GLU A 46 7.87 7.47 10.25
CA GLU A 46 6.64 8.03 9.69
C GLU A 46 5.54 7.10 10.14
N GLU A 47 4.70 7.57 11.06
CA GLU A 47 3.43 6.93 11.32
C GLU A 47 2.74 7.02 9.96
N THR A 48 2.77 5.91 9.21
CA THR A 48 2.21 5.86 7.86
C THR A 48 0.73 6.13 8.02
N THR A 49 0.32 7.39 7.86
CA THR A 49 -1.08 7.77 7.97
C THR A 49 -1.79 7.07 6.84
N LEU A 50 -2.63 6.10 7.19
CA LEU A 50 -3.32 5.28 6.22
C LEU A 50 -4.19 6.18 5.32
N LYS A 51 -3.86 6.21 4.03
CA LYS A 51 -4.53 7.04 3.03
C LYS A 51 -5.96 6.57 2.84
N LYS A 52 -6.94 7.47 2.98
CA LYS A 52 -8.33 7.15 2.67
C LYS A 52 -8.46 6.93 1.18
N THR A 53 -8.90 5.73 0.81
CA THR A 53 -8.89 5.27 -0.58
C THR A 53 -10.30 5.00 -1.06
N LEU A 54 -10.69 5.58 -2.20
CA LEU A 54 -11.91 5.22 -2.90
C LEU A 54 -11.58 4.25 -4.03
N VAL A 55 -12.10 3.03 -3.97
CA VAL A 55 -11.99 2.05 -5.06
C VAL A 55 -13.27 2.07 -5.88
N ILE A 56 -13.15 2.45 -7.15
CA ILE A 56 -14.19 2.38 -8.16
C ILE A 56 -13.90 1.16 -9.03
N ALA A 57 -14.65 0.10 -8.80
CA ALA A 57 -14.53 -1.15 -9.52
C ALA A 57 -15.58 -1.25 -10.62
N SER A 58 -15.18 -1.85 -11.75
CA SER A 58 -16.12 -2.20 -12.80
C SER A 58 -15.70 -3.46 -13.54
N HIS A 59 -16.66 -4.32 -13.84
CA HIS A 59 -16.46 -5.54 -14.61
C HIS A 59 -17.74 -5.92 -15.37
N PRO A 60 -17.72 -6.09 -16.71
CA PRO A 60 -18.96 -6.29 -17.50
C PRO A 60 -19.70 -7.60 -17.18
N TYR A 61 -18.97 -8.58 -16.63
CA TYR A 61 -19.48 -9.91 -16.27
C TYR A 61 -19.09 -10.27 -14.83
N PRO A 62 -19.55 -9.52 -13.82
CA PRO A 62 -18.99 -9.61 -12.47
C PRO A 62 -19.14 -11.02 -11.91
N ASP A 63 -20.26 -11.70 -12.19
CA ASP A 63 -20.54 -13.06 -11.74
C ASP A 63 -19.55 -14.12 -12.25
N LYS A 64 -18.94 -13.89 -13.41
CA LYS A 64 -17.98 -14.81 -14.04
C LYS A 64 -16.52 -14.51 -13.70
N SER A 65 -16.25 -13.37 -13.06
CA SER A 65 -14.90 -12.99 -12.70
C SER A 65 -14.40 -13.82 -11.51
N VAL A 66 -13.24 -14.43 -11.65
CA VAL A 66 -12.53 -15.08 -10.53
C VAL A 66 -11.55 -14.10 -9.91
N ILE A 67 -10.66 -13.54 -10.74
CA ILE A 67 -9.55 -12.69 -10.29
C ILE A 67 -10.04 -11.37 -9.70
N ASN A 68 -10.91 -10.64 -10.41
CA ASN A 68 -11.39 -9.37 -9.85
C ASN A 68 -12.24 -9.60 -8.59
N LYS A 69 -12.96 -10.72 -8.46
CA LYS A 69 -13.66 -11.04 -7.21
C LYS A 69 -12.71 -11.21 -6.03
N ALA A 70 -11.60 -11.92 -6.22
CA ALA A 70 -10.58 -12.06 -5.18
C ALA A 70 -9.99 -10.70 -4.79
N LEU A 71 -9.68 -9.84 -5.77
CA LEU A 71 -9.19 -8.49 -5.52
C LEU A 71 -10.25 -7.60 -4.82
N TRP A 72 -11.54 -7.74 -5.17
CA TRP A 72 -12.64 -7.06 -4.49
C TRP A 72 -12.74 -7.45 -3.02
N GLN A 73 -12.63 -8.75 -2.72
CA GLN A 73 -12.63 -9.24 -1.34
C GLN A 73 -11.51 -8.58 -0.54
N THR A 74 -10.30 -8.51 -1.09
CA THR A 74 -9.17 -7.84 -0.44
C THR A 74 -9.48 -6.37 -0.12
N VAL A 75 -9.95 -5.58 -1.10
CA VAL A 75 -10.20 -4.15 -0.84
C VAL A 75 -11.36 -3.91 0.13
N GLN A 76 -12.33 -4.82 0.20
CA GLN A 76 -13.47 -4.74 1.12
C GLN A 76 -13.07 -5.03 2.58
N GLU A 77 -11.94 -5.70 2.80
CA GLU A 77 -11.42 -6.04 4.13
C GLU A 77 -10.41 -5.01 4.65
N LEU A 78 -9.98 -4.05 3.83
CA LEU A 78 -9.01 -3.03 4.21
C LEU A 78 -9.67 -1.83 4.91
N ASP A 79 -9.10 -1.45 6.05
CA ASP A 79 -9.47 -0.21 6.73
C ASP A 79 -9.20 1.02 5.84
N GLY A 80 -10.03 2.05 5.97
CA GLY A 80 -9.86 3.30 5.22
C GLY A 80 -10.19 3.20 3.73
N VAL A 81 -10.70 2.05 3.27
CA VAL A 81 -11.16 1.87 1.88
C VAL A 81 -12.67 2.03 1.77
N VAL A 82 -13.10 2.91 0.86
CA VAL A 82 -14.47 3.00 0.39
C VAL A 82 -14.56 2.24 -0.92
N TYR A 83 -15.28 1.13 -0.94
CA TYR A 83 -15.43 0.29 -2.13
C TYR A 83 -16.77 0.55 -2.83
N ARG A 84 -16.72 0.84 -4.14
CA ARG A 84 -17.89 1.08 -5.00
C ARG A 84 -17.75 0.26 -6.28
N ASN A 85 -18.57 -0.77 -6.42
CA ASN A 85 -18.67 -1.55 -7.65
C ASN A 85 -19.82 -1.03 -8.50
N LEU A 86 -19.52 -0.55 -9.71
CA LEU A 86 -20.51 0.12 -10.57
C LEU A 86 -21.64 -0.84 -10.98
N GLU A 87 -21.34 -2.08 -11.32
CA GLU A 87 -22.36 -3.06 -11.70
C GLU A 87 -23.21 -3.51 -10.51
N SER A 88 -22.65 -3.60 -9.30
CA SER A 88 -23.45 -3.89 -8.10
C SER A 88 -24.39 -2.74 -7.73
N LEU A 89 -23.97 -1.49 -7.94
CA LEU A 89 -24.76 -0.31 -7.57
C LEU A 89 -25.82 0.05 -8.62
N TYR A 90 -25.47 -0.06 -9.90
CA TYR A 90 -26.28 0.48 -11.02
C TYR A 90 -26.65 -0.59 -12.06
N GLY A 91 -26.24 -1.84 -11.87
CA GLY A 91 -26.38 -2.87 -12.90
C GLY A 91 -25.58 -2.51 -14.16
N ASN A 92 -26.09 -2.93 -15.31
CA ASN A 92 -25.52 -2.59 -16.62
C ASN A 92 -26.16 -1.33 -17.24
N ASP A 93 -26.95 -0.58 -16.46
CA ASP A 93 -27.59 0.65 -16.94
C ASP A 93 -26.61 1.81 -16.87
N ILE A 94 -25.98 2.10 -18.01
CA ILE A 94 -25.06 3.22 -18.12
C ILE A 94 -25.72 4.57 -17.81
N ASN A 95 -27.04 4.73 -17.96
CA ASN A 95 -27.73 6.00 -17.69
C ASN A 95 -28.25 6.10 -16.24
N GLY A 96 -28.12 5.02 -15.46
CA GLY A 96 -28.61 4.92 -14.09
C GLY A 96 -27.61 5.37 -13.02
N ILE A 97 -26.43 5.87 -13.42
CA ILE A 97 -25.39 6.29 -12.49
C ILE A 97 -25.84 7.51 -11.69
N ASP A 98 -25.89 7.38 -10.36
CA ASP A 98 -26.17 8.51 -9.46
C ASP A 98 -24.94 9.43 -9.38
N VAL A 99 -24.92 10.44 -10.27
CA VAL A 99 -23.81 11.38 -10.40
C VAL A 99 -23.50 12.10 -9.09
N GLU A 100 -24.51 12.48 -8.30
CA GLU A 100 -24.29 13.24 -7.07
C GLU A 100 -23.68 12.35 -5.98
N ALA A 101 -24.18 11.12 -5.83
CA ALA A 101 -23.61 10.15 -4.90
C ALA A 101 -22.15 9.83 -5.22
N GLU A 102 -21.81 9.64 -6.50
CA GLU A 102 -20.44 9.34 -6.93
C GLU A 102 -19.49 10.54 -6.75
N ARG A 103 -19.96 11.77 -7.01
CA ARG A 103 -19.15 12.97 -6.74
C ARG A 103 -18.87 13.15 -5.27
N LYS A 104 -19.88 12.94 -4.43
CA LYS A 104 -19.75 13.01 -2.97
C LYS A 104 -18.80 11.94 -2.42
N ALA A 105 -18.67 10.79 -3.08
CA ALA A 105 -17.74 9.75 -2.68
C ALA A 105 -16.28 10.20 -2.72
N TYR A 106 -15.94 11.28 -3.44
CA TYR A 106 -14.59 11.86 -3.44
C TYR A 106 -14.25 12.69 -2.20
N ASP A 107 -15.23 13.02 -1.36
CA ASP A 107 -15.03 13.89 -0.20
C ASP A 107 -14.18 13.20 0.88
N GLY A 108 -13.12 13.88 1.32
CA GLY A 108 -12.20 13.36 2.34
C GLY A 108 -11.39 12.13 1.91
N ILE A 109 -11.33 11.85 0.60
CA ILE A 109 -10.49 10.80 0.01
C ILE A 109 -9.14 11.38 -0.40
N ASP A 110 -8.07 10.62 -0.18
CA ASP A 110 -6.71 10.96 -0.59
C ASP A 110 -6.34 10.31 -1.93
N ARG A 111 -6.79 9.07 -2.14
CA ARG A 111 -6.48 8.24 -3.33
C ARG A 111 -7.73 7.68 -3.98
N VAL A 112 -7.81 7.73 -5.30
CA VAL A 112 -8.85 7.06 -6.09
C VAL A 112 -8.23 5.93 -6.91
N VAL A 113 -8.76 4.73 -6.74
CA VAL A 113 -8.35 3.52 -7.45
C VAL A 113 -9.42 3.16 -8.47
N TYR A 114 -9.02 3.04 -9.74
CA TYR A 114 -9.89 2.52 -10.79
C TYR A 114 -9.51 1.08 -11.09
N MET A 115 -10.40 0.14 -10.76
CA MET A 115 -10.12 -1.30 -10.83
C MET A 115 -11.02 -2.02 -11.84
N TYR A 116 -10.44 -2.58 -12.91
CA TYR A 116 -11.21 -3.16 -14.01
C TYR A 116 -10.40 -4.16 -14.86
N PRO A 117 -11.05 -5.10 -15.55
CA PRO A 117 -10.37 -5.94 -16.53
C PRO A 117 -10.11 -5.17 -17.83
N ILE A 118 -8.97 -5.41 -18.46
CA ILE A 118 -8.69 -4.95 -19.82
C ILE A 118 -9.43 -5.85 -20.81
N HIS A 119 -10.52 -5.33 -21.35
CA HIS A 119 -11.21 -5.91 -22.51
C HIS A 119 -11.00 -4.99 -23.70
N TRP A 120 -10.46 -5.55 -24.79
CA TRP A 120 -10.13 -4.77 -26.00
C TRP A 120 -9.32 -3.50 -25.70
N PHE A 121 -8.31 -3.62 -24.83
CA PHE A 121 -7.33 -2.57 -24.53
C PHE A 121 -7.93 -1.27 -23.98
N ASN A 122 -9.07 -1.37 -23.27
CA ASN A 122 -9.80 -0.20 -22.83
C ASN A 122 -10.55 -0.42 -21.50
N LEU A 123 -11.20 0.65 -21.04
CA LEU A 123 -12.14 0.67 -19.94
C LEU A 123 -13.35 -0.23 -20.22
N THR A 124 -14.01 -0.66 -19.14
CA THR A 124 -15.32 -1.29 -19.21
C THR A 124 -16.40 -0.28 -19.61
N PRO A 125 -17.55 -0.73 -20.16
CA PRO A 125 -18.63 0.17 -20.56
C PRO A 125 -19.14 1.05 -19.42
N MET A 126 -19.36 0.46 -18.23
CA MET A 126 -19.83 1.21 -17.06
C MET A 126 -18.80 2.23 -16.58
N LEU A 127 -17.50 1.89 -16.54
CA LEU A 127 -16.48 2.85 -16.13
C LEU A 127 -16.31 3.98 -17.15
N LYS A 128 -16.43 3.69 -18.45
CA LYS A 128 -16.43 4.73 -19.48
C LYS A 128 -17.64 5.66 -19.34
N ALA A 129 -18.82 5.10 -19.03
CA ALA A 129 -20.03 5.87 -18.77
C ALA A 129 -19.92 6.71 -17.50
N TYR A 130 -19.28 6.17 -16.45
CA TYR A 130 -18.97 6.86 -15.21
C TYR A 130 -18.14 8.12 -15.48
N PHE A 131 -17.02 8.01 -16.21
CA PHE A 131 -16.24 9.21 -16.56
C PHE A 131 -17.06 10.20 -17.38
N ASN A 132 -17.83 9.73 -18.36
CA ASN A 132 -18.66 10.62 -19.16
C ASN A 132 -19.71 11.39 -18.34
N GLN A 133 -20.21 10.85 -17.23
CA GLN A 133 -21.30 11.45 -16.46
C GLN A 133 -20.84 12.12 -15.16
N VAL A 134 -20.00 11.45 -14.40
CA VAL A 134 -19.48 11.96 -13.12
C VAL A 134 -18.45 13.04 -13.36
N TRP A 135 -17.57 12.86 -14.34
CA TRP A 135 -16.59 13.87 -14.70
C TRP A 135 -17.17 14.88 -15.70
N TYR A 136 -18.05 14.45 -16.60
CA TYR A 136 -18.76 15.29 -17.59
C TYR A 136 -17.85 16.37 -18.22
N GLN A 137 -18.34 17.61 -18.35
CA GLN A 137 -17.62 18.74 -18.96
C GLN A 137 -16.45 19.25 -18.10
N TRP A 138 -16.55 19.10 -16.77
CA TRP A 138 -15.56 19.60 -15.81
C TRP A 138 -15.54 18.62 -14.66
N ALA A 139 -14.51 17.76 -14.61
CA ALA A 139 -14.37 16.79 -13.53
C ALA A 139 -14.50 17.48 -12.15
N PRO A 140 -14.97 16.77 -11.11
CA PRO A 140 -15.09 17.36 -9.79
C PRO A 140 -13.77 17.96 -9.32
N LYS A 141 -13.76 19.24 -8.93
CA LYS A 141 -12.57 19.90 -8.39
C LYS A 141 -12.00 19.20 -7.16
N THR A 142 -12.84 18.42 -6.46
CA THR A 142 -12.43 17.60 -5.32
C THR A 142 -11.34 16.58 -5.69
N LEU A 143 -11.17 16.24 -6.98
CA LEU A 143 -10.12 15.35 -7.47
C LEU A 143 -8.72 16.00 -7.51
N GLU A 144 -8.63 17.33 -7.56
CA GLU A 144 -7.35 18.02 -7.66
C GLU A 144 -6.45 17.71 -6.45
N GLY A 145 -5.19 17.36 -6.71
CA GLY A 145 -4.22 16.95 -5.69
C GLY A 145 -4.40 15.53 -5.14
N LYS A 146 -5.43 14.78 -5.55
CA LYS A 146 -5.58 13.38 -5.18
C LYS A 146 -4.67 12.47 -6.00
N GLU A 147 -4.35 11.31 -5.45
CA GLU A 147 -3.66 10.25 -6.17
C GLU A 147 -4.64 9.45 -7.03
N MET A 148 -4.24 9.09 -8.25
CA MET A 148 -4.92 8.11 -9.10
C MET A 148 -4.06 6.86 -9.23
N LEU A 149 -4.60 5.72 -8.79
CA LEU A 149 -4.05 4.41 -9.07
C LEU A 149 -4.97 3.67 -10.06
N VAL A 150 -4.37 3.00 -11.04
CA VAL A 150 -5.08 2.09 -11.94
C VAL A 150 -4.69 0.67 -11.59
N VAL A 151 -5.69 -0.19 -11.33
CA VAL A 151 -5.49 -1.62 -11.06
C VAL A 151 -6.19 -2.41 -12.16
N VAL A 152 -5.43 -3.16 -12.93
CA VAL A 152 -6.00 -3.87 -14.09
C VAL A 152 -5.63 -5.33 -14.12
N THR A 153 -6.56 -6.14 -14.61
CA THR A 153 -6.32 -7.55 -14.93
C THR A 153 -6.38 -7.76 -16.44
N ALA A 154 -5.50 -8.56 -17.01
CA ALA A 154 -5.54 -8.91 -18.43
C ALA A 154 -5.24 -10.38 -18.67
N GLY A 155 -5.90 -10.96 -19.69
CA GLY A 155 -5.71 -12.37 -20.04
C GLY A 155 -4.38 -12.66 -20.73
N ALA A 156 -3.80 -11.69 -21.46
CA ALA A 156 -2.49 -11.86 -22.08
C ALA A 156 -1.37 -11.68 -21.04
N ASP A 157 -0.28 -12.42 -21.19
CA ASP A 157 0.89 -12.38 -20.31
C ASP A 157 1.77 -11.15 -20.55
N GLU A 158 2.78 -10.95 -19.69
CA GLU A 158 3.75 -9.86 -19.80
C GLU A 158 4.46 -9.81 -21.16
N LYS A 159 4.82 -10.98 -21.72
CA LYS A 159 5.50 -11.07 -23.02
C LYS A 159 4.64 -10.57 -24.17
N ALA A 160 3.32 -10.71 -24.07
CA ALA A 160 2.42 -10.15 -25.06
C ALA A 160 2.41 -8.62 -25.05
N TYR A 161 2.54 -8.00 -23.86
CA TYR A 161 2.56 -6.55 -23.64
C TYR A 161 3.98 -5.97 -23.71
N SER A 162 4.68 -6.23 -24.82
CA SER A 162 5.93 -5.55 -25.16
C SER A 162 5.92 -5.10 -26.62
N HIS A 163 6.88 -4.27 -27.02
CA HIS A 163 7.04 -3.83 -28.40
C HIS A 163 7.33 -4.99 -29.36
N GLU A 164 7.98 -6.05 -28.89
CA GLU A 164 8.26 -7.29 -29.62
C GLU A 164 7.14 -8.33 -29.47
N GLY A 165 6.27 -8.14 -28.47
CA GLY A 165 5.14 -9.01 -28.19
C GLY A 165 4.03 -8.89 -29.22
N ARG A 166 3.09 -9.83 -29.20
CA ARG A 166 1.98 -9.88 -30.17
C ARG A 166 1.06 -8.65 -30.14
N ILE A 167 1.04 -7.90 -29.03
CA ILE A 167 0.23 -6.68 -28.88
C ILE A 167 1.00 -5.48 -29.47
N GLY A 168 2.33 -5.52 -29.44
CA GLY A 168 3.19 -4.44 -29.96
C GLY A 168 3.14 -3.17 -29.11
N SER A 169 2.65 -3.26 -27.87
CA SER A 169 2.57 -2.12 -26.94
C SER A 169 2.63 -2.61 -25.49
N THR A 170 3.25 -1.81 -24.62
CA THR A 170 3.33 -2.08 -23.19
C THR A 170 2.02 -1.74 -22.48
N MET A 171 1.81 -2.29 -21.27
CA MET A 171 0.63 -1.94 -20.49
C MET A 171 0.60 -0.45 -20.13
N GLU A 172 1.75 0.17 -19.86
CA GLU A 172 1.84 1.62 -19.63
C GLU A 172 1.34 2.42 -20.84
N GLU A 173 1.68 2.00 -22.07
CA GLU A 173 1.22 2.65 -23.30
C GLU A 173 -0.30 2.50 -23.46
N ILE A 174 -0.84 1.30 -23.22
CA ILE A 174 -2.29 1.03 -23.24
C ILE A 174 -3.04 1.92 -22.23
N LEU A 175 -2.45 2.15 -21.05
CA LEU A 175 -3.05 2.97 -19.99
C LEU A 175 -2.81 4.48 -20.14
N THR A 176 -2.16 4.93 -21.23
CA THR A 176 -1.93 6.36 -21.51
C THR A 176 -3.19 7.22 -21.39
N PRO A 177 -4.38 6.82 -21.86
CA PRO A 177 -5.59 7.61 -21.68
C PRO A 177 -5.90 7.92 -20.21
N MET A 178 -5.70 6.96 -19.29
CA MET A 178 -5.89 7.17 -17.85
C MET A 178 -4.87 8.15 -17.28
N LYS A 179 -3.60 8.02 -17.68
CA LYS A 179 -2.51 8.93 -17.32
C LYS A 179 -2.72 10.36 -17.81
N VAL A 180 -3.32 10.53 -18.98
CA VAL A 180 -3.68 11.85 -19.51
C VAL A 180 -4.88 12.41 -18.76
N CYS A 181 -5.89 11.59 -18.50
CA CYS A 181 -7.07 11.96 -17.73
C CYS A 181 -6.71 12.46 -16.32
N SER A 182 -5.87 11.74 -15.57
CA SER A 182 -5.43 12.17 -14.22
C SER A 182 -4.77 13.53 -14.24
N LYS A 183 -3.80 13.73 -15.15
CA LYS A 183 -3.11 15.02 -15.31
C LYS A 183 -4.07 16.15 -15.65
N TYR A 184 -5.03 15.89 -16.54
CA TYR A 184 -6.02 16.89 -16.95
C TYR A 184 -6.88 17.37 -15.78
N VAL A 185 -7.21 16.48 -14.84
CA VAL A 185 -8.03 16.79 -13.66
C VAL A 185 -7.19 17.16 -12.42
N GLY A 186 -5.88 17.33 -12.58
CA GLY A 186 -4.97 17.75 -11.50
C GLY A 186 -4.64 16.66 -10.47
N MET A 187 -4.80 15.39 -10.82
CA MET A 187 -4.42 14.26 -9.98
C MET A 187 -2.96 13.84 -10.20
N GLU A 188 -2.35 13.25 -9.17
CA GLU A 188 -1.08 12.55 -9.26
C GLU A 188 -1.29 11.13 -9.81
N TYR A 189 -0.71 10.82 -10.97
CA TYR A 189 -0.82 9.48 -11.56
C TYR A 189 0.26 8.57 -10.99
N LEU A 190 -0.17 7.52 -10.29
CA LEU A 190 0.71 6.51 -9.73
C LEU A 190 1.03 5.41 -10.73
N GLU A 191 2.13 4.70 -10.50
CA GLU A 191 2.47 3.51 -11.28
C GLU A 191 1.34 2.47 -11.18
N PRO A 192 0.75 2.03 -12.32
CA PRO A 192 -0.34 1.08 -12.32
C PRO A 192 0.03 -0.27 -11.70
N LEU A 193 -0.93 -0.91 -11.05
CA LEU A 193 -0.79 -2.30 -10.63
C LEU A 193 -1.47 -3.21 -11.67
N THR A 194 -0.68 -4.03 -12.34
CA THR A 194 -1.14 -4.80 -13.49
C THR A 194 -0.97 -6.30 -13.24
N PHE A 195 -2.07 -7.05 -13.29
CA PHE A 195 -2.06 -8.51 -13.19
C PHE A 195 -2.30 -9.10 -14.58
N LEU A 196 -1.27 -9.72 -15.15
CA LEU A 196 -1.25 -10.19 -16.53
C LEU A 196 -1.23 -11.73 -16.59
N GLY A 197 -1.67 -12.30 -17.70
CA GLY A 197 -1.72 -13.76 -17.89
C GLY A 197 -2.75 -14.46 -17.00
N VAL A 198 -3.79 -13.74 -16.56
CA VAL A 198 -4.64 -14.19 -15.44
C VAL A 198 -5.59 -15.35 -15.78
N GLY A 199 -5.62 -15.81 -17.03
CA GLY A 199 -6.51 -16.88 -17.48
C GLY A 199 -6.23 -18.24 -16.84
N ASP A 200 -4.97 -18.51 -16.49
CA ASP A 200 -4.50 -19.77 -15.93
C ASP A 200 -4.02 -19.64 -14.47
N ALA A 201 -4.40 -18.54 -13.79
CA ALA A 201 -3.96 -18.28 -12.43
C ALA A 201 -4.51 -19.31 -11.44
N ASP A 202 -3.61 -19.95 -10.70
CA ASP A 202 -3.95 -20.87 -9.60
C ASP A 202 -4.19 -20.12 -8.29
N GLU A 203 -4.58 -20.85 -7.25
CA GLU A 203 -4.88 -20.27 -5.92
C GLU A 203 -3.68 -19.52 -5.33
N ALA A 204 -2.47 -20.05 -5.48
CA ALA A 204 -1.25 -19.40 -4.99
C ALA A 204 -0.98 -18.07 -5.71
N THR A 205 -1.20 -18.04 -7.03
CA THR A 205 -1.08 -16.82 -7.84
C THR A 205 -2.13 -15.79 -7.44
N ILE A 206 -3.37 -16.23 -7.21
CA ILE A 206 -4.46 -15.35 -6.76
C ILE A 206 -4.12 -14.73 -5.40
N HIS A 207 -3.65 -15.52 -4.42
CA HIS A 207 -3.23 -15.00 -3.13
C HIS A 207 -2.08 -13.99 -3.27
N SER A 208 -1.10 -14.27 -4.13
CA SER A 208 -0.02 -13.30 -4.42
C SER A 208 -0.56 -11.99 -4.99
N TYR A 209 -1.58 -12.01 -5.85
CA TYR A 209 -2.20 -10.78 -6.35
C TYR A 209 -2.93 -10.00 -5.26
N GLN A 210 -3.61 -10.71 -4.35
CA GLN A 210 -4.28 -10.10 -3.20
C GLN A 210 -3.27 -9.44 -2.26
N ASP A 211 -2.16 -10.11 -1.96
CA ASP A 211 -1.08 -9.57 -1.12
C ASP A 211 -0.47 -8.31 -1.75
N GLN A 212 -0.13 -8.36 -3.04
CA GLN A 212 0.40 -7.21 -3.78
C GLN A 212 -0.57 -6.02 -3.75
N LEU A 213 -1.87 -6.26 -3.94
CA LEU A 213 -2.89 -5.20 -3.87
C LEU A 213 -2.99 -4.63 -2.44
N ALA A 214 -3.04 -5.48 -1.42
CA ALA A 214 -3.12 -5.05 -0.04
C ALA A 214 -1.89 -4.22 0.37
N GLU A 215 -0.69 -4.64 0.00
CA GLU A 215 0.54 -3.90 0.23
C GLU A 215 0.52 -2.55 -0.50
N ARG A 216 0.12 -2.54 -1.78
CA ARG A 216 0.07 -1.32 -2.59
C ARG A 216 -0.87 -0.27 -1.99
N LEU A 217 -2.00 -0.69 -1.42
CA LEU A 217 -2.99 0.21 -0.84
C LEU A 217 -2.64 0.66 0.59
N LYS A 218 -1.85 -0.13 1.34
CA LYS A 218 -1.37 0.26 2.67
C LYS A 218 -0.22 1.28 2.64
N LYS A 219 0.57 1.31 1.56
CA LYS A 219 1.65 2.29 1.39
C LYS A 219 1.08 3.70 1.22
N ALA A 220 1.48 4.60 2.11
CA ALA A 220 1.56 6.03 1.79
C ALA A 220 2.80 6.18 0.89
N ASP A 221 2.58 6.58 -0.36
CA ASP A 221 3.66 6.83 -1.32
C ASP A 221 4.35 8.17 -0.99
#